data_AF-A0A0J9C058-F1
#
_entry.id   AF-A0A0J9C058-F1
#
_cell.length_a   1.000
_cell.length_b   1.000
_cell.length_c   1.000
_cell.angle_alpha   90.00
_cell.angle_beta   90.00
_cell.angle_gamma   90.00
#
_symmetry.space_group_name_H-M   'P 1'
#
loop_
_entity.id
_entity.type
_entity.pdbx_description
1 polymer ?
#
loop_
_entity_poly.entity_id
_entity_poly.type
_entity_poly.pdbx_seq_one_letter_code
_entity_poly.pdbx_strand_id
1 'polypeptide(L)'
;MSYIIKMALDIKARFEPPAPMTSPLEAYCAIGTIAKAMKFKMPDRQDTLFQMREKLNADIGPDGPEDERIRKIHTILMNFIRDDETTDQMMEYVAYGYENER
;
A
#
# COMPACT_ATOMS: atom_id res chain seq x y z
N MET A 1 15.09 2.78 6.98
CA MET A 1 14.65 3.34 5.69
C MET A 1 13.13 3.36 5.52
N SER A 2 12.38 2.49 6.21
CA SER A 2 10.91 2.38 6.15
C SER A 2 10.14 3.69 6.43
N TYR A 3 10.64 4.53 7.33
CA TYR A 3 10.10 5.87 7.59
C TYR A 3 10.07 6.78 6.36
N ILE A 4 11.14 6.79 5.55
CA ILE A 4 11.23 7.63 4.35
C ILE A 4 10.18 7.19 3.32
N ILE A 5 9.99 5.88 3.17
CA ILE A 5 9.03 5.32 2.24
C ILE A 5 7.59 5.66 2.64
N LYS A 6 7.23 5.57 3.93
CA LYS A 6 5.90 5.98 4.40
C LYS A 6 5.65 7.47 4.19
N MET A 7 6.63 8.32 4.54
CA MET A 7 6.52 9.77 4.28
C MET A 7 6.37 10.08 2.79
N ALA A 8 7.15 9.41 1.93
CA ALA A 8 7.06 9.59 0.49
C ALA A 8 5.65 9.23 -0.02
N LEU A 9 5.09 8.12 0.47
CA LEU A 9 3.72 7.70 0.15
C LEU A 9 2.69 8.76 0.54
N ASP A 10 2.77 9.26 1.78
CA ASP A 10 1.85 10.28 2.29
C ASP A 10 1.99 11.62 1.56
N ILE A 11 3.21 12.00 1.15
CA ILE A 11 3.46 13.20 0.34
C ILE A 11 2.88 13.04 -1.06
N LYS A 12 3.09 11.88 -1.70
CA LYS A 12 2.59 11.58 -3.05
C LYS A 12 1.07 11.66 -3.14
N ALA A 13 0.36 11.25 -2.08
CA ALA A 13 -1.09 11.35 -1.97
C ALA A 13 -1.62 12.78 -1.82
N ARG A 14 -0.76 13.80 -1.59
CA ARG A 14 -1.17 15.21 -1.48
C ARG A 14 -1.19 15.95 -2.81
N PHE A 15 -0.67 15.36 -3.88
CA PHE A 15 -0.70 15.96 -5.22
C PHE A 15 -2.05 15.75 -5.91
N GLU A 16 -2.35 16.60 -6.89
CA GLU A 16 -3.52 16.48 -7.78
C GLU A 16 -3.06 16.60 -9.25
N PRO A 17 -3.02 15.50 -10.03
CA PRO A 17 -3.29 14.12 -9.61
C PRO A 17 -2.19 13.56 -8.67
N PRO A 18 -2.46 12.46 -7.93
CA PRO A 18 -1.48 11.83 -7.05
C PRO A 18 -0.20 11.43 -7.81
N ALA A 19 0.96 11.65 -7.19
CA ALA A 19 2.23 11.27 -7.79
C ALA A 19 2.41 9.73 -7.78
N PRO A 20 2.96 9.12 -8.86
CA PRO A 20 3.03 7.67 -8.98
C PRO A 20 4.02 7.03 -7.99
N MET A 21 3.77 5.77 -7.64
CA MET A 21 4.78 4.95 -6.96
C MET A 21 5.94 4.65 -7.89
N THR A 22 7.14 4.62 -7.31
CA THR A 22 8.42 4.49 -8.04
C THR A 22 9.19 3.24 -7.65
N SER A 23 8.79 2.56 -6.57
CA SER A 23 9.45 1.36 -6.06
C SER A 23 8.45 0.33 -5.53
N PRO A 24 8.79 -0.98 -5.61
CA PRO A 24 8.00 -2.04 -4.97
C PRO A 24 7.84 -1.84 -3.47
N LEU A 25 8.87 -1.31 -2.78
CA LEU A 25 8.83 -1.09 -1.34
C LEU A 25 7.75 -0.08 -0.93
N GLU A 26 7.50 0.94 -1.76
CA GLU A 26 6.36 1.84 -1.59
C GLU A 26 5.03 1.09 -1.72
N ALA A 27 4.92 0.17 -2.67
CA ALA A 27 3.71 -0.62 -2.86
C ALA A 27 3.42 -1.56 -1.68
N TYR A 28 4.45 -2.26 -1.17
CA TYR A 28 4.32 -3.07 0.05
C TYR A 28 3.95 -2.21 1.28
N CYS A 29 4.58 -1.04 1.43
CA CYS A 29 4.22 -0.09 2.50
C CYS A 29 2.77 0.40 2.37
N ALA A 30 2.31 0.67 1.14
CA ALA A 30 0.94 1.09 0.87
C ALA A 30 -0.08 0.00 1.21
N ILE A 31 0.23 -1.28 0.95
CA ILE A 31 -0.65 -2.40 1.28
C ILE A 31 -0.94 -2.43 2.79
N GLY A 32 0.10 -2.34 3.63
CA GLY A 32 -0.06 -2.27 5.08
C GLY A 32 -0.81 -1.03 5.54
N THR A 33 -0.47 0.12 4.95
CA THR A 33 -1.11 1.42 5.23
C THR A 33 -2.62 1.37 4.96
N ILE A 34 -3.03 0.91 3.77
CA ILE A 34 -4.44 0.82 3.40
C ILE A 34 -5.16 -0.20 4.29
N ALA A 35 -4.57 -1.37 4.53
CA ALA A 35 -5.17 -2.40 5.37
C ALA A 35 -5.47 -1.88 6.78
N LYS A 36 -4.54 -1.12 7.38
CA LYS A 36 -4.75 -0.51 8.71
C LYS A 36 -5.88 0.52 8.68
N ALA A 37 -5.88 1.44 7.71
CA ALA A 37 -6.89 2.48 7.61
C ALA A 37 -8.29 1.91 7.37
N MET A 38 -8.39 0.81 6.62
CA MET A 38 -9.62 0.05 6.39
C MET A 38 -10.02 -0.85 7.56
N LYS A 39 -9.25 -0.85 8.67
CA LYS A 39 -9.46 -1.70 9.87
C LYS A 39 -9.42 -3.20 9.58
N PHE A 40 -8.70 -3.61 8.55
CA PHE A 40 -8.43 -5.01 8.26
C PHE A 40 -7.31 -5.54 9.16
N LYS A 41 -7.18 -6.88 9.19
CA LYS A 41 -6.02 -7.53 9.82
C LYS A 41 -4.74 -7.22 9.03
N MET A 42 -3.59 -7.40 9.68
CA MET A 42 -2.31 -7.35 8.99
C MET A 42 -2.34 -8.28 7.76
N PRO A 43 -1.98 -7.81 6.56
CA PRO A 43 -1.96 -8.65 5.37
C PRO A 43 -1.02 -9.85 5.51
N ASP A 44 -1.53 -11.06 5.22
CA ASP A 44 -0.70 -12.27 5.17
C ASP A 44 0.18 -12.25 3.92
N ARG A 45 1.43 -12.70 4.07
CA ARG A 45 2.37 -12.87 2.95
C ARG A 45 1.75 -13.71 1.82
N GLN A 46 1.87 -13.20 0.59
CA GLN A 46 1.66 -13.94 -0.66
C GLN A 46 2.98 -14.03 -1.43
N ASP A 47 3.01 -14.79 -2.53
CA ASP A 47 4.26 -15.00 -3.28
C ASP A 47 4.68 -13.75 -4.07
N THR A 48 3.72 -12.93 -4.51
CA THR A 48 4.00 -11.72 -5.29
C THR A 48 3.25 -10.49 -4.80
N LEU A 49 3.74 -9.31 -5.19
CA LEU A 49 3.09 -8.03 -4.91
C LEU A 49 1.68 -7.97 -5.49
N PHE A 50 1.47 -8.50 -6.69
CA PHE A 50 0.15 -8.46 -7.33
C PHE A 50 -0.85 -9.34 -6.60
N GLN A 51 -0.45 -10.52 -6.10
CA GLN A 51 -1.31 -11.34 -5.26
C GLN A 51 -1.69 -10.63 -3.95
N MET A 52 -0.72 -9.99 -3.29
CA MET A 52 -0.99 -9.17 -2.10
C MET A 52 -1.98 -8.04 -2.41
N ARG A 53 -1.77 -7.34 -3.54
CA ARG A 53 -2.62 -6.23 -3.99
C ARG A 53 -4.04 -6.70 -4.33
N GLU A 54 -4.18 -7.82 -5.04
CA GLU A 54 -5.46 -8.38 -5.43
C GLU A 54 -6.28 -8.81 -4.22
N LYS A 55 -5.65 -9.48 -3.25
CA LYS A 55 -6.29 -9.86 -1.99
C LYS A 55 -6.80 -8.62 -1.23
N LEU A 56 -5.94 -7.61 -1.08
CA LEU A 56 -6.35 -6.34 -0.46
C LEU A 56 -7.49 -5.66 -1.23
N ASN A 57 -7.43 -5.61 -2.55
CA ASN A 57 -8.46 -4.97 -3.37
C ASN A 57 -9.79 -5.71 -3.29
N ALA A 58 -9.77 -7.04 -3.20
CA ALA A 58 -10.96 -7.85 -2.96
C ALA A 58 -11.57 -7.56 -1.58
N ASP A 59 -10.75 -7.40 -0.54
CA ASP A 59 -11.20 -7.07 0.82
C ASP A 59 -11.82 -5.65 0.89
N ILE A 60 -11.27 -4.68 0.13
CA ILE A 60 -11.81 -3.31 0.04
C ILE A 60 -13.19 -3.28 -0.64
N GLY A 61 -13.37 -4.07 -1.69
CA GLY A 61 -14.60 -4.08 -2.47
C GLY A 61 -14.76 -2.91 -3.45
N PRO A 62 -15.91 -2.82 -4.15
CA PRO A 62 -16.11 -1.91 -5.27
C PRO A 62 -16.23 -0.43 -4.86
N ASP A 63 -16.66 -0.15 -3.63
CA ASP A 63 -16.85 1.21 -3.14
C ASP A 63 -15.53 1.93 -2.84
N GLY A 64 -14.44 1.17 -2.69
CA GLY A 64 -13.13 1.71 -2.40
C GLY A 64 -13.01 2.32 -1.00
N PRO A 65 -11.86 2.93 -0.67
CA PRO A 65 -11.69 3.63 0.59
C PRO A 65 -12.51 4.93 0.65
N GLU A 66 -13.17 5.19 1.79
CA GLU A 66 -13.90 6.44 2.03
C GLU A 66 -12.96 7.64 2.23
N ASP A 67 -11.84 7.42 2.94
CA ASP A 67 -10.82 8.45 3.19
C ASP A 67 -10.12 8.85 1.89
N GLU A 68 -10.09 10.15 1.59
CA GLU A 68 -9.53 10.69 0.35
C GLU A 68 -8.04 10.34 0.18
N ARG A 69 -7.24 10.45 1.23
CA ARG A 69 -5.81 10.15 1.19
C ARG A 69 -5.62 8.65 0.92
N ILE A 70 -6.36 7.79 1.61
CA ILE A 70 -6.27 6.34 1.40
C ILE A 70 -6.75 5.96 0.01
N ARG A 71 -7.79 6.60 -0.52
CA ARG A 71 -8.27 6.40 -1.90
C ARG A 71 -7.21 6.80 -2.93
N LYS A 72 -6.50 7.90 -2.71
CA LYS A 72 -5.38 8.33 -3.57
C LYS A 72 -4.23 7.32 -3.52
N ILE A 73 -3.87 6.84 -2.33
CA ILE A 73 -2.85 5.79 -2.15
C ILE A 73 -3.26 4.47 -2.85
N HIS A 74 -4.50 4.05 -2.67
CA HIS A 74 -5.06 2.86 -3.33
C HIS A 74 -5.04 3.00 -4.86
N THR A 75 -5.42 4.16 -5.39
CA THR A 75 -5.36 4.46 -6.83
C THR A 75 -3.94 4.29 -7.39
N ILE A 76 -2.93 4.89 -6.75
CA ILE A 76 -1.55 4.77 -7.24
C ILE A 76 -0.96 3.36 -7.03
N LEU A 77 -1.47 2.57 -6.08
CA LEU A 77 -1.12 1.16 -5.90
C LEU A 77 -1.67 0.30 -7.04
N MET A 78 -2.93 0.54 -7.43
CA MET A 78 -3.55 -0.18 -8.55
C MET A 78 -2.89 0.13 -9.89
N ASN A 79 -2.36 1.35 -10.05
CA ASN A 79 -1.61 1.75 -11.24
C ASN A 79 -0.14 1.31 -11.25
N PHE A 80 0.36 0.73 -10.16
CA PHE A 80 1.75 0.24 -10.11
C PHE A 80 1.91 -1.05 -10.91
N ILE A 81 2.89 -1.08 -11.82
CA ILE A 81 3.00 -2.12 -12.86
C ILE A 81 4.07 -3.18 -12.60
N ARG A 82 4.94 -2.99 -11.61
CA ARG A 82 6.02 -3.95 -11.34
C ARG A 82 5.52 -5.00 -10.36
N ASP A 83 5.62 -6.27 -10.74
CA ASP A 83 5.31 -7.41 -9.88
C ASP A 83 6.62 -8.10 -9.48
N ASP A 84 7.04 -7.87 -8.24
CA ASP A 84 8.26 -8.44 -7.68
C ASP A 84 7.86 -9.53 -6.65
N GLU A 85 8.65 -10.61 -6.56
CA GLU A 85 8.47 -11.66 -5.56
C GLU A 85 8.53 -11.08 -4.14
N THR A 86 7.65 -11.56 -3.26
CA THR A 86 7.60 -11.10 -1.88
C THR A 86 8.78 -11.66 -1.09
N THR A 87 9.66 -10.77 -0.66
CA THR A 87 10.76 -11.08 0.26
C THR A 87 10.40 -10.76 1.71
N ASP A 88 11.18 -11.28 2.66
CA ASP A 88 11.01 -10.93 4.09
C ASP A 88 11.16 -9.43 4.30
N GLN A 89 12.13 -8.81 3.63
CA GLN A 89 12.33 -7.36 3.66
C GLN A 89 11.09 -6.60 3.19
N MET A 90 10.41 -7.06 2.13
CA MET A 90 9.18 -6.43 1.64
C MET A 90 8.05 -6.53 2.67
N MET A 91 7.94 -7.66 3.37
CA MET A 91 6.97 -7.82 4.46
C MET A 91 7.26 -6.89 5.64
N GLU A 92 8.52 -6.53 5.91
CA GLU A 92 8.84 -5.49 6.91
C GLU A 92 8.24 -4.13 6.51
N TYR A 93 8.16 -3.80 5.21
CA TYR A 93 7.50 -2.57 4.76
C TYR A 93 5.98 -2.65 4.88
N VAL A 94 5.37 -3.81 4.64
CA VAL A 94 3.94 -4.04 4.92
C VAL A 94 3.66 -3.80 6.41
N ALA A 95 4.42 -4.45 7.29
CA ALA A 95 4.28 -4.32 8.72
C ALA A 95 4.48 -2.86 9.17
N TYR A 96 5.53 -2.21 8.67
CA TYR A 96 5.80 -0.81 8.99
C TYR A 96 4.65 0.12 8.57
N GLY A 97 4.12 -0.04 7.35
CA GLY A 97 2.98 0.75 6.87
C GLY A 97 1.74 0.54 7.73
N TYR A 98 1.47 -0.69 8.15
CA TYR A 98 0.32 -1.04 9.00
C TYR A 98 0.44 -0.50 10.43
N GLU A 99 1.62 -0.62 11.04
CA GLU A 99 1.86 -0.19 12.42
C GLU A 99 1.94 1.32 12.58
N ASN A 100 2.35 2.04 11.52
CA ASN A 100 2.57 3.49 11.54
C ASN A 100 1.46 4.29 10.86
N GLU A 101 0.36 3.64 10.47
CA GLU A 101 -0.84 4.30 10.00
C GLU A 101 -1.77 4.64 11.19
N ARG A 102 -2.29 5.87 11.20
CA ARG A 102 -2.97 6.49 12.35
C ARG A 102 -4.48 6.29 12.32
#